data_AF-A0A957MU57-F1
#
_entry.id   AF-A0A957MU57-F1
#
_cell.length_a   1.000
_cell.length_b   1.000
_cell.length_c   1.000
_cell.angle_alpha   90.00
_cell.angle_beta   90.00
_cell.angle_gamma   90.00
#
_symmetry.space_group_name_H-M   'P 1'
#
loop_
_entity.id
_entity.type
_entity.pdbx_description
1 polymer ?
#
loop_
_entity_poly.entity_id
_entity_poly.type
_entity_poly.pdbx_seq_one_letter_code
_entity_poly.pdbx_strand_id
1 'polypeptide(L)'
;MVNADFSRRAVGAGMLFLVMALVVSFNLDQRLARQRGQIVDVEMFVAEQGGFAPASVRVRAGEPVHFRLHGGDVAHAVAFGPGVGVESGVIAPGERRTVTLTFEQPGVYTYYCNLWCSKEH
;
A
#
# COMPACT_ATOMS: atom_id res chain seq x y z
N MET A 1 -8.07 -10.93 58.85
CA MET A 1 -8.81 -11.40 57.66
C MET A 1 -8.82 -10.40 56.48
N VAL A 2 -7.96 -9.37 56.45
CA VAL A 2 -8.03 -8.27 55.44
C VAL A 2 -7.13 -8.49 54.21
N ASN A 3 -6.13 -9.38 54.28
CA ASN A 3 -5.08 -9.53 53.25
C ASN A 3 -5.52 -10.21 51.95
N ALA A 4 -6.49 -11.12 51.98
CA ALA A 4 -6.88 -11.89 50.80
C ALA A 4 -7.66 -11.05 49.77
N ASP A 5 -8.40 -10.05 50.23
CA ASP A 5 -9.22 -9.18 49.38
C ASP A 5 -8.36 -8.10 48.69
N PHE A 6 -7.34 -7.58 49.37
CA PHE A 6 -6.36 -6.65 48.77
C PHE A 6 -5.50 -7.32 47.69
N SER A 7 -5.04 -8.56 47.93
CA SER A 7 -4.28 -9.34 46.95
C SER A 7 -5.11 -9.63 45.69
N ARG A 8 -6.38 -10.03 45.85
CA ARG A 8 -7.29 -10.25 44.70
C ARG A 8 -7.57 -8.97 43.91
N ARG A 9 -7.75 -7.83 44.60
CA ARG A 9 -7.93 -6.52 43.96
C ARG A 9 -6.67 -6.03 43.25
N ALA A 10 -5.48 -6.25 43.82
CA ALA A 10 -4.20 -5.91 43.20
C ALA A 10 -3.90 -6.77 41.97
N VAL A 11 -4.18 -8.07 42.02
CA VAL A 11 -4.06 -8.98 40.86
C VAL A 11 -5.08 -8.60 39.78
N GLY A 12 -6.32 -8.29 40.15
CA GLY A 12 -7.35 -7.82 39.21
C GLY A 12 -6.98 -6.50 38.55
N ALA A 13 -6.48 -5.52 39.32
CA ALA A 13 -6.02 -4.24 38.79
C ALA A 13 -4.78 -4.40 37.89
N GLY A 14 -3.82 -5.23 38.27
CA GLY A 14 -2.64 -5.54 37.45
C GLY A 14 -2.99 -6.23 36.14
N MET A 15 -3.94 -7.17 36.18
CA MET A 15 -4.48 -7.83 34.98
C MET A 15 -5.20 -6.84 34.06
N LEU A 16 -5.99 -5.91 34.62
CA LEU A 16 -6.66 -4.86 33.84
C LEU A 16 -5.66 -3.91 33.16
N PHE A 17 -4.61 -3.51 33.90
CA PHE A 17 -3.52 -2.69 33.35
C PHE A 17 -2.77 -3.41 32.23
N LEU A 18 -2.46 -4.70 32.42
CA LEU A 18 -1.82 -5.52 31.39
C LEU A 18 -2.70 -5.61 30.14
N VAL A 19 -4.00 -5.87 30.28
CA VAL A 19 -4.94 -5.93 29.16
C VAL A 19 -5.02 -4.58 28.44
N MET A 20 -5.14 -3.47 29.17
CA MET A 20 -5.12 -2.12 28.60
C MET A 20 -3.82 -1.84 27.84
N ALA A 21 -2.65 -2.16 28.43
CA ALA A 21 -1.37 -1.99 27.77
C ALA A 21 -1.30 -2.81 26.46
N LEU A 22 -1.78 -4.05 26.48
CA LEU A 22 -1.82 -4.92 25.30
C LEU A 22 -2.74 -4.36 24.20
N VAL A 23 -3.92 -3.86 24.56
CA VAL A 23 -4.85 -3.23 23.62
C VAL A 23 -4.25 -1.95 23.03
N VAL A 24 -3.61 -1.11 23.84
CA VAL A 24 -2.96 0.12 23.37
C VAL A 24 -1.80 -0.21 22.43
N SER A 25 -0.92 -1.14 22.80
CA SER A 25 0.18 -1.60 21.96
C SER A 25 -0.32 -2.15 20.62
N PHE A 26 -1.37 -2.98 20.64
CA PHE A 26 -1.98 -3.52 19.43
C PHE A 26 -2.56 -2.42 18.53
N ASN A 27 -3.28 -1.45 19.10
CA ASN A 27 -3.82 -0.32 18.34
C ASN A 27 -2.72 0.56 17.73
N LEU A 28 -1.63 0.80 18.47
CA LEU A 28 -0.50 1.60 17.97
C LEU A 28 0.21 0.89 16.82
N ASP A 29 0.45 -0.42 16.96
CA ASP A 29 1.05 -1.23 15.90
C ASP A 29 0.21 -1.21 14.62
N GLN A 30 -1.12 -1.37 14.75
CA GLN A 30 -2.03 -1.25 13.60
C GLN A 30 -1.97 0.13 12.92
N ARG A 31 -1.84 1.22 13.69
CA ARG A 31 -1.69 2.58 13.12
C ARG A 31 -0.38 2.74 12.38
N LEU A 32 0.72 2.24 12.95
CA LEU A 32 2.04 2.30 12.31
C LEU A 32 2.09 1.44 11.05
N ALA A 33 1.47 0.26 11.06
CA ALA A 33 1.35 -0.60 9.89
C ALA A 33 0.55 0.06 8.76
N ARG A 34 -0.53 0.80 9.07
CA ARG A 34 -1.26 1.61 8.08
C ARG A 34 -0.42 2.76 7.53
N GLN A 35 0.37 3.43 8.38
CA GLN A 35 1.26 4.52 7.94
C GLN A 35 2.38 4.06 7.01
N ARG A 36 2.83 2.80 7.12
CA ARG A 36 3.83 2.23 6.19
C ARG A 36 3.30 2.04 4.77
N GLY A 37 1.99 2.16 4.56
CA GLY A 37 1.36 2.06 3.26
C GLY A 37 1.45 0.67 2.63
N GLN A 38 0.73 0.49 1.54
CA GLN A 38 0.73 -0.75 0.76
C GLN A 38 1.77 -0.63 -0.35
N ILE A 39 2.74 -1.53 -0.41
CA ILE A 39 3.74 -1.52 -1.48
C ILE A 39 3.27 -2.44 -2.61
N VAL A 40 3.27 -1.92 -3.83
CA VAL A 40 2.94 -2.68 -5.04
C VAL A 40 4.10 -2.54 -6.02
N ASP A 41 4.76 -3.65 -6.32
CA ASP A 41 5.74 -3.73 -7.39
C ASP A 41 5.04 -3.96 -8.72
N VAL A 42 5.34 -3.11 -9.70
CA VAL A 42 4.80 -3.19 -11.07
C VAL A 42 5.95 -3.19 -12.05
N GLU A 43 6.11 -4.29 -12.77
CA GLU A 43 7.00 -4.39 -13.90
C GLU A 43 6.25 -4.08 -15.20
N MET A 44 6.90 -3.34 -16.09
CA MET A 44 6.29 -2.80 -17.30
C MET A 44 7.10 -3.26 -18.50
N PHE A 45 6.44 -3.97 -19.39
CA PHE A 45 6.92 -4.34 -20.71
C PHE A 45 5.95 -3.82 -21.77
N VAL A 46 6.35 -3.85 -23.04
CA VAL A 46 5.44 -3.66 -24.16
C VAL A 46 4.35 -4.74 -24.18
N ALA A 47 3.20 -4.45 -24.79
CA ALA A 47 2.05 -5.34 -24.78
C ALA A 47 2.38 -6.73 -25.36
N GLU A 48 3.21 -6.77 -26.40
CA GLU A 48 3.66 -7.99 -27.08
C GLU A 48 4.54 -8.89 -26.19
N GLN A 49 5.07 -8.36 -25.08
CA GLN A 49 5.88 -9.05 -24.07
C GLN A 49 5.14 -9.27 -22.74
N GLY A 50 3.83 -9.04 -22.71
CA GLY A 50 2.99 -9.29 -21.54
C GLY A 50 2.56 -8.05 -20.77
N GLY A 51 2.97 -6.85 -21.21
CA GLY A 51 2.49 -5.59 -20.65
C GLY A 51 2.88 -5.41 -19.17
N PHE A 52 1.89 -5.18 -18.32
CA PHE A 52 2.09 -4.93 -16.90
C PHE A 52 2.02 -6.20 -16.06
N ALA A 53 2.96 -6.37 -15.13
CA ALA A 53 2.98 -7.44 -14.14
C ALA A 53 3.09 -6.85 -12.71
N PRO A 54 2.11 -7.09 -11.81
CA PRO A 54 0.87 -7.82 -12.06
C PRO A 54 -0.07 -7.05 -13.00
N ALA A 55 -1.04 -7.74 -13.61
CA ALA A 55 -2.07 -7.12 -14.45
C ALA A 55 -3.22 -6.49 -13.63
N SER A 56 -3.37 -6.89 -12.37
CA SER A 56 -4.29 -6.26 -11.42
C SER A 56 -3.81 -6.46 -9.98
N VAL A 57 -4.18 -5.52 -9.11
CA VAL A 57 -3.84 -5.56 -7.69
C VAL A 57 -5.04 -5.10 -6.87
N ARG A 58 -5.21 -5.66 -5.67
CA ARG A 58 -6.20 -5.19 -4.70
C ARG A 58 -5.50 -4.43 -3.59
N VAL A 59 -5.95 -3.22 -3.34
CA VAL A 59 -5.44 -2.34 -2.30
C VAL A 59 -6.58 -1.85 -1.43
N ARG A 60 -6.29 -1.53 -0.16
CA ARG A 60 -7.22 -0.89 0.76
C ARG A 60 -7.43 0.57 0.36
N ALA A 61 -8.70 0.97 0.24
CA ALA A 61 -9.08 2.37 0.05
C ALA A 61 -8.79 3.20 1.32
N GLY A 62 -8.50 4.49 1.15
CA GLY A 62 -8.17 5.43 2.23
C GLY A 62 -6.78 5.21 2.85
N GLU A 63 -5.97 4.29 2.33
CA GLU A 63 -4.60 4.06 2.76
C GLU A 63 -3.61 4.40 1.64
N PRO A 64 -2.43 4.96 1.95
CA PRO A 64 -1.42 5.23 0.95
C PRO A 64 -0.90 3.93 0.32
N VAL A 65 -0.73 3.96 -0.99
CA VAL A 65 -0.18 2.88 -1.81
C VAL A 65 1.07 3.40 -2.51
N HIS A 66 2.20 2.74 -2.31
CA HIS A 66 3.47 3.01 -2.95
C HIS A 66 3.64 2.07 -4.15
N PHE A 67 3.34 2.55 -5.35
CA PHE A 67 3.60 1.83 -6.59
C PHE A 67 5.06 2.00 -6.98
N ARG A 68 5.81 0.90 -6.99
CA ARG A 68 7.19 0.81 -7.46
C ARG A 68 7.17 0.32 -8.90
N LEU A 69 7.23 1.28 -9.82
CA LEU A 69 7.19 1.06 -11.26
C LEU A 69 8.60 0.76 -11.76
N HIS A 70 8.77 -0.32 -12.53
CA HIS A 70 10.04 -0.73 -13.14
C HIS A 70 9.90 -0.88 -14.65
N GLY A 71 10.69 -0.13 -15.42
CA GLY A 71 10.72 -0.25 -16.88
C GLY A 71 11.59 -1.43 -17.32
N GLY A 72 10.98 -2.48 -17.88
CA GLY A 72 11.65 -3.73 -18.20
C GLY A 72 12.35 -3.76 -19.56
N ASP A 73 11.92 -2.94 -20.53
CA ASP A 73 12.37 -3.02 -21.93
C ASP A 73 12.61 -1.67 -22.61
N VAL A 74 11.57 -0.84 -22.75
CA VAL A 74 11.57 0.48 -23.41
C VAL A 74 11.16 1.56 -22.42
N ALA A 75 11.13 2.81 -22.88
CA ALA A 75 10.59 3.89 -22.07
C ALA A 75 9.07 3.73 -21.91
N HIS A 76 8.58 3.87 -20.68
CA HIS A 76 7.15 3.85 -20.35
C HIS A 76 6.79 5.09 -19.53
N ALA A 77 5.51 5.41 -19.44
CA ALA A 77 4.98 6.36 -18.46
C ALA A 77 3.62 5.83 -18.01
N VAL A 78 3.28 5.94 -16.73
CA VAL A 78 2.07 5.37 -16.15
C VAL A 78 1.14 6.47 -15.68
N ALA A 79 -0.11 6.41 -16.11
CA ALA A 79 -1.20 7.22 -15.57
C ALA A 79 -2.20 6.33 -14.84
N PHE A 80 -2.88 6.91 -13.85
CA PHE A 80 -3.90 6.23 -13.05
C PHE A 80 -5.26 6.90 -13.26
N GLY A 81 -6.30 6.11 -13.51
CA GLY A 81 -7.66 6.62 -13.71
C GLY A 81 -8.73 5.65 -13.24
N PRO A 82 -10.00 6.08 -13.12
CA PRO A 82 -10.47 7.45 -13.32
C PRO A 82 -10.20 8.37 -12.12
N GLY A 83 -10.05 9.68 -12.35
CA GLY A 83 -10.10 10.71 -11.29
C GLY A 83 -8.91 10.78 -10.33
N VAL A 84 -7.81 10.05 -10.59
CA VAL A 84 -6.59 10.10 -9.76
C VAL A 84 -5.71 11.30 -10.14
N GLY A 85 -5.58 11.61 -11.44
CA GLY A 85 -4.84 12.77 -11.94
C GLY A 85 -3.34 12.74 -11.67
N VAL A 86 -2.78 11.57 -11.39
CA VAL A 86 -1.34 11.38 -11.14
C VAL A 86 -0.74 10.56 -12.26
N GLU A 87 0.44 11.00 -12.71
CA GLU A 87 1.24 10.34 -13.72
C GLU A 87 2.67 10.16 -13.20
N SER A 88 3.35 9.11 -13.63
CA SER A 88 4.73 8.83 -13.22
C SER A 88 5.78 9.68 -13.94
N GLY A 89 5.40 10.33 -15.04
CA GLY A 89 6.34 10.79 -16.06
C GLY A 89 7.07 9.64 -16.74
N VAL A 90 7.99 9.97 -17.66
CA VAL A 90 8.77 8.98 -18.43
C VAL A 90 9.76 8.25 -17.53
N ILE A 91 9.70 6.92 -17.54
CA ILE A 91 10.58 5.97 -16.87
C ILE A 91 11.40 5.28 -17.95
N ALA A 92 12.73 5.43 -17.88
CA ALA A 92 13.65 4.83 -18.84
C ALA A 92 13.81 3.30 -18.62
N PRO A 93 14.33 2.54 -19.60
CA PRO A 93 14.65 1.14 -19.42
C PRO A 93 15.60 0.90 -18.24
N GLY A 94 15.26 -0.07 -17.37
CA GLY A 94 15.99 -0.39 -16.15
C GLY A 94 15.81 0.62 -15.00
N GLU A 95 15.06 1.71 -15.22
CA GLU A 95 14.77 2.70 -14.20
C GLU A 95 13.64 2.21 -13.29
N ARG A 96 13.73 2.59 -12.00
CA ARG A 96 12.64 2.44 -11.04
C ARG A 96 12.13 3.79 -10.59
N ARG A 97 10.81 3.93 -10.52
CA ARG A 97 10.15 5.11 -9.96
C ARG A 97 9.05 4.71 -9.00
N THR A 98 8.99 5.39 -7.87
CA THR A 98 7.92 5.21 -6.90
C THR A 98 6.89 6.32 -7.03
N VAL A 99 5.63 5.96 -7.22
CA VAL A 99 4.48 6.88 -7.17
C VAL A 99 3.62 6.50 -5.97
N THR A 100 3.26 7.48 -5.15
CA THR A 100 2.41 7.25 -3.96
C THR A 100 1.02 7.81 -4.22
N LEU A 101 -0.01 6.97 -4.04
CA LEU A 101 -1.41 7.30 -4.28
C LEU A 101 -2.28 6.87 -3.10
N THR A 102 -3.34 7.63 -2.84
CA THR A 102 -4.41 7.21 -1.93
C THR A 102 -5.71 7.17 -2.71
N PHE A 103 -6.36 6.01 -2.74
CA PHE A 103 -7.67 5.85 -3.36
C PHE A 103 -8.75 6.08 -2.31
N GLU A 104 -9.30 7.30 -2.25
CA GLU A 104 -10.27 7.69 -1.21
C GLU A 104 -11.60 6.92 -1.32
N GLN A 105 -12.01 6.56 -2.53
CA GLN A 105 -13.25 5.83 -2.77
C GLN A 105 -12.96 4.38 -3.20
N PRO A 106 -13.65 3.38 -2.63
CA PRO A 106 -13.58 2.02 -3.13
C PRO A 106 -14.06 1.95 -4.58
N GLY A 107 -13.31 1.27 -5.45
CA GLY A 107 -13.65 1.17 -6.87
C GLY A 107 -12.58 0.44 -7.67
N VAL A 108 -12.78 0.40 -8.99
CA VAL A 108 -11.81 -0.13 -9.95
C VAL A 108 -11.10 1.05 -10.60
N TYR A 109 -9.78 1.05 -10.49
CA TYR A 109 -8.89 2.01 -11.11
C TYR A 109 -7.94 1.28 -12.05
N THR A 110 -7.71 1.87 -13.21
CA THR A 110 -6.78 1.39 -14.23
C THR A 110 -5.48 2.17 -14.13
N TYR A 111 -4.36 1.44 -14.01
CA TYR A 111 -3.06 1.97 -14.38
C TYR A 111 -2.74 1.52 -15.81
N TYR A 112 -2.28 2.44 -16.64
CA TYR A 112 -2.03 2.19 -18.06
C TYR A 112 -0.84 3.02 -18.53
N CYS A 113 -0.21 2.59 -19.63
CA CYS A 113 0.88 3.34 -20.22
C CYS A 113 0.31 4.57 -20.96
N ASN A 114 0.80 5.77 -20.69
CA ASN A 114 0.41 7.01 -21.39
C ASN A 114 1.54 7.56 -22.29
N LEU A 115 2.52 6.72 -22.61
CA LEU A 115 3.62 6.99 -23.54
C LEU A 115 3.63 5.92 -24.62
N TRP A 116 3.71 6.33 -25.89
CA TRP A 116 3.86 5.40 -27.01
C TRP A 116 5.13 4.54 -26.85
N CYS A 117 4.95 3.27 -26.50
CA CYS A 117 6.05 2.34 -26.18
C CYS A 117 6.22 1.21 -27.21
N SER A 118 5.21 0.93 -28.04
CA SER A 118 5.24 -0.12 -29.05
C SER A 118 4.20 0.11 -30.14
N LYS A 119 4.09 -0.81 -31.11
CA LYS A 119 3.04 -0.74 -32.13
C LYS A 119 1.67 -1.13 -31.55
N GLU A 120 1.66 -2.05 -30.60
CA GLU A 120 0.46 -2.54 -29.92
C GLU A 120 0.19 -1.79 -28.60
N HIS A 121 0.48 -0.48 -28.56
CA HIS A 121 0.26 0.37 -27.40
C HIS A 121 -1.21 0.52 -27.03
#